data_AF-A0A1H0NPL0-F1
#
_entry.id   AF-A0A1H0NPL0-F1
#
_cell.length_a   1.000
_cell.length_b   1.000
_cell.length_c   1.000
_cell.angle_alpha   90.00
_cell.angle_beta   90.00
_cell.angle_gamma   90.00
#
_symmetry.space_group_name_H-M   'P 1'
#
loop_
_entity.id
_entity.type
_entity.pdbx_description
1 polymer ?
#
loop_
_entity_poly.entity_id
_entity_poly.type
_entity_poly.pdbx_seq_one_letter_code
_entity_poly.pdbx_strand_id
1 'polypeptide(L)'
;MAQAPFVTIEGNLESTAWWVLADFHPFTTEVRGIPVNQIRRNWCKATEFRKDLIPKELLVVNGTDQMEEAKLSFALQGHFDGSATTQVALVGVYQECSGQKGRFVLIIDQPANANGKAKIRFVSALPTGHQFGVLSQGEDNAIAAWGCMECDDRSVLKWDRKKRKFDWLREPDDE
;
A
#
# COMPACT_ATOMS: atom_id res chain seq x y z
N MET A 1 19.25 6.87 20.72
CA MET A 1 19.39 7.25 19.30
C MET A 1 17.98 7.62 18.83
N ALA A 2 17.79 8.78 18.20
CA ALA A 2 16.48 9.15 17.66
C ALA A 2 16.17 8.25 16.45
N GLN A 3 14.97 7.66 16.42
CA GLN A 3 14.50 6.92 15.26
C GLN A 3 14.27 7.92 14.12
N ALA A 4 14.80 7.64 12.93
CA ALA A 4 14.55 8.48 11.76
C ALA A 4 13.04 8.57 11.50
N PRO A 5 12.52 9.74 11.09
CA PRO A 5 11.10 9.86 10.75
C PRO A 5 10.74 8.91 9.61
N PHE A 6 9.51 8.41 9.62
CA PHE A 6 9.03 7.50 8.58
C PHE A 6 9.02 8.15 7.20
N VAL A 7 8.71 9.44 7.14
CA VAL A 7 8.66 10.23 5.92
C VAL A 7 9.43 11.53 6.10
N THR A 8 10.20 11.89 5.07
CA THR A 8 10.85 13.20 4.94
C THR A 8 10.40 13.84 3.64
N ILE A 9 10.25 15.17 3.64
CA ILE A 9 9.93 15.95 2.45
C ILE A 9 11.18 16.71 2.03
N GLU A 10 11.61 16.51 0.79
CA GLU A 10 12.67 17.30 0.18
C GLU A 10 12.09 18.09 -1.00
N GLY A 11 11.95 19.41 -0.85
CA GLY A 11 11.43 20.29 -1.90
C GLY A 11 10.45 21.35 -1.41
N ASN A 12 9.79 22.03 -2.34
CA ASN A 12 8.81 23.07 -2.05
C ASN A 12 7.37 22.53 -2.12
N LEU A 13 6.67 22.55 -0.97
CA LEU A 13 5.28 22.15 -0.84
C LEU A 13 4.27 23.15 -1.42
N GLU A 14 4.69 24.38 -1.73
CA GLU A 14 3.80 25.40 -2.34
C GLU A 14 3.45 25.07 -3.81
N SER A 15 4.34 24.36 -4.51
CA SER A 15 4.21 24.08 -5.95
C SER A 15 4.09 22.60 -6.29
N THR A 16 4.30 21.71 -5.32
CA THR A 16 4.36 20.28 -5.57
C THR A 16 3.74 19.51 -4.43
N ALA A 17 2.85 18.58 -4.78
CA ALA A 17 2.16 17.75 -3.82
C ALA A 17 3.15 16.93 -2.98
N TRP A 18 2.88 16.82 -1.67
CA TRP A 18 3.81 16.19 -0.73
C TRP A 18 4.10 14.72 -1.07
N TRP A 19 3.10 14.00 -1.61
CA TRP A 19 3.25 12.59 -1.98
C TRP A 19 4.20 12.37 -3.16
N VAL A 20 4.52 13.43 -3.91
CA VAL A 20 5.53 13.42 -4.98
C VAL A 20 6.93 13.65 -4.41
N LEU A 21 7.06 14.52 -3.39
CA LEU A 21 8.31 14.92 -2.75
C LEU A 21 8.75 14.02 -1.58
N ALA A 22 7.88 13.10 -1.15
CA ALA A 22 8.10 12.26 0.01
C ALA A 22 9.14 11.16 -0.27
N ASP A 23 10.20 11.12 0.53
CA ASP A 23 11.05 9.93 0.70
C ASP A 23 10.61 9.18 1.96
N PHE A 24 10.39 7.87 1.82
CA PHE A 24 9.96 7.02 2.91
C PHE A 24 11.10 6.11 3.39
N HIS A 25 11.13 5.91 4.70
CA HIS A 25 12.19 5.21 5.41
C HIS A 25 11.59 3.99 6.13
N PRO A 26 11.47 2.82 5.47
CA PRO A 26 10.96 1.62 6.13
C PRO A 26 11.86 1.25 7.30
N PHE A 27 11.24 0.89 8.43
CA PHE A 27 11.96 0.56 9.67
C PHE A 27 11.47 -0.73 10.34
N THR A 28 10.31 -1.27 9.95
CA THR A 28 9.76 -2.50 10.51
C THR A 28 10.26 -3.75 9.79
N THR A 29 10.37 -4.85 10.53
CA THR A 29 10.79 -6.18 10.03
C THR A 29 9.62 -7.16 9.89
N GLU A 30 8.40 -6.68 10.11
CA GLU A 30 7.16 -7.41 9.90
C GLU A 30 6.06 -6.47 9.40
N VAL A 31 5.10 -7.02 8.69
CA VAL A 31 3.87 -6.33 8.29
C VAL A 31 2.69 -7.18 8.76
N ARG A 32 1.84 -6.61 9.63
CA ARG A 32 0.68 -7.31 10.21
C ARG A 32 1.04 -8.68 10.82
N GLY A 33 2.18 -8.76 11.52
CA GLY A 33 2.68 -9.99 12.17
C GLY A 33 3.34 -11.00 11.22
N ILE A 34 3.49 -10.67 9.93
CA ILE A 34 4.21 -11.50 8.95
C ILE A 34 5.64 -10.97 8.82
N PRO A 35 6.69 -11.77 9.12
CA PRO A 35 8.08 -11.38 8.88
C PRO A 35 8.32 -11.00 7.41
N VAL A 36 9.05 -9.92 7.16
CA VAL A 36 9.22 -9.38 5.79
C VAL A 36 9.88 -10.37 4.83
N ASN A 37 10.78 -11.22 5.33
CA ASN A 37 11.42 -12.28 4.56
C ASN A 37 10.46 -13.41 4.13
N GLN A 38 9.31 -13.56 4.80
CA GLN A 38 8.22 -14.45 4.40
C GLN A 38 7.32 -13.80 3.35
N ILE A 39 7.28 -12.47 3.28
CA ILE A 39 6.58 -11.73 2.21
C ILE A 39 7.41 -11.80 0.92
N ARG A 40 8.68 -11.41 0.99
CA ARG A 40 9.67 -11.56 -0.09
C ARG A 40 11.04 -11.83 0.52
N ARG A 41 11.71 -12.89 0.06
CA ARG A 41 12.93 -13.42 0.67
C ARG A 41 14.08 -12.40 0.79
N ASN A 42 14.18 -11.48 -0.17
CA ASN A 42 15.26 -10.47 -0.23
C ASN A 42 14.93 -9.17 0.51
N TRP A 43 13.75 -9.05 1.12
CA TRP A 43 13.38 -7.87 1.90
C TRP A 43 14.01 -7.92 3.29
N CYS A 44 14.60 -6.79 3.69
CA CYS A 44 15.13 -6.60 5.04
C CYS A 44 14.21 -5.72 5.89
N LYS A 45 13.46 -4.80 5.26
CA LYS A 45 12.49 -3.95 5.94
C LYS A 45 11.26 -3.76 5.07
N ALA A 46 10.09 -3.64 5.68
CA ALA A 46 8.88 -3.19 5.01
C ALA A 46 7.93 -2.59 6.04
N THR A 47 7.45 -1.39 5.78
CA THR A 47 6.55 -0.63 6.66
C THR A 47 5.28 -0.32 5.90
N GLU A 48 4.16 -0.76 6.46
CA GLU A 48 2.82 -0.40 5.99
C GLU A 48 2.59 1.11 6.17
N PHE A 49 1.97 1.75 5.17
CA PHE A 49 1.54 3.12 5.31
C PHE A 49 0.41 3.23 6.32
N ARG A 50 0.56 4.13 7.29
CA ARG A 50 -0.49 4.45 8.27
C ARG A 50 -0.51 5.95 8.53
N LYS A 51 -1.70 6.50 8.76
CA LYS A 51 -1.88 7.93 9.02
C LYS A 51 -1.09 8.40 10.25
N ASP A 52 -0.93 7.56 11.28
CA ASP A 52 -0.16 7.88 12.50
C ASP A 52 1.35 8.04 12.26
N LEU A 53 1.86 7.52 11.14
CA LEU A 53 3.29 7.61 10.79
C LEU A 53 3.60 8.81 9.88
N ILE A 54 2.58 9.50 9.37
CA ILE A 54 2.73 10.63 8.45
C ILE A 54 2.34 11.91 9.21
N PRO A 55 3.13 13.00 9.12
CA PRO A 55 2.78 14.28 9.73
C PRO A 55 1.38 14.71 9.33
N LYS A 56 0.58 15.10 10.33
CA LYS A 56 -0.85 15.43 10.14
C LYS A 56 -1.03 16.58 9.15
N GLU A 57 -0.08 17.51 9.13
CA GLU A 57 -0.06 18.70 8.26
C GLU A 57 0.03 18.33 6.77
N LEU A 58 0.53 17.13 6.45
CA LEU A 58 0.54 16.62 5.07
C LEU A 58 -0.80 15.98 4.68
N LEU A 59 -1.49 15.37 5.64
CA LEU A 59 -2.75 14.68 5.40
C LEU A 59 -3.96 15.62 5.44
N VAL A 60 -3.87 16.69 6.24
CA VAL A 60 -4.97 17.61 6.52
C VAL A 60 -4.64 18.99 5.97
N VAL A 61 -5.36 19.40 4.92
CA VAL A 61 -5.25 20.73 4.31
C VAL A 61 -6.52 21.51 4.63
N ASN A 62 -6.37 22.72 5.19
CA ASN A 62 -7.48 23.58 5.61
C ASN A 62 -8.50 22.89 6.55
N GLY A 63 -8.05 21.93 7.36
CA GLY A 63 -8.91 21.17 8.28
C GLY A 63 -9.58 19.94 7.66
N THR A 64 -9.37 19.67 6.36
CA THR A 64 -9.93 18.52 5.65
C THR A 64 -8.87 17.46 5.40
N ASP A 65 -9.16 16.21 5.80
CA ASP A 65 -8.34 15.05 5.47
C ASP A 65 -8.50 14.71 3.98
N GLN A 66 -7.43 14.95 3.21
CA GLN A 66 -7.44 14.85 1.76
C GLN A 66 -7.69 13.42 1.27
N MET A 67 -7.24 12.42 2.06
CA MET A 67 -7.48 11.02 1.71
C MET A 67 -8.94 10.64 1.91
N GLU A 68 -9.55 11.08 3.02
CA GLU A 68 -10.97 10.80 3.29
C GLU A 68 -11.89 11.47 2.27
N GLU A 69 -11.61 12.74 1.93
CA GLU A 69 -12.34 13.48 0.89
C GLU A 69 -12.30 12.75 -0.46
N ALA A 70 -11.11 12.26 -0.83
CA ALA A 70 -10.90 11.50 -2.07
C ALA A 70 -11.35 10.02 -1.98
N LYS A 71 -11.88 9.55 -0.84
CA LYS A 71 -12.24 8.14 -0.58
C LYS A 71 -11.07 7.18 -0.80
N LEU A 72 -9.88 7.64 -0.43
CA LEU A 72 -8.61 6.94 -0.50
C LEU A 72 -8.21 6.41 0.89
N SER A 73 -7.52 5.27 0.92
CA SER A 73 -7.02 4.68 2.17
C SER A 73 -5.72 3.91 1.95
N PHE A 74 -4.85 3.86 2.96
CA PHE A 74 -3.66 3.00 2.92
C PHE A 74 -3.98 1.51 3.12
N ALA A 75 -5.15 1.20 3.68
CA ALA A 75 -5.62 -0.16 3.83
C ALA A 75 -7.13 -0.25 3.62
N LEU A 76 -7.56 -1.30 2.93
CA LEU A 76 -8.96 -1.66 2.72
C LEU A 76 -9.21 -3.02 3.36
N GLN A 77 -10.37 -3.17 3.99
CA GLN A 77 -10.83 -4.44 4.55
C GLN A 77 -12.11 -4.86 3.82
N GLY A 78 -12.20 -6.13 3.42
CA GLY A 78 -13.36 -6.63 2.68
C GLY A 78 -13.27 -8.10 2.29
N HIS A 79 -14.20 -8.53 1.44
CA HIS A 79 -14.27 -9.90 0.89
C HIS A 79 -13.93 -9.88 -0.61
N PHE A 80 -12.70 -9.49 -0.94
CA PHE A 80 -12.21 -9.25 -2.30
C PHE A 80 -12.19 -10.50 -3.19
N ASP A 81 -12.04 -11.70 -2.61
CA ASP A 81 -12.11 -12.96 -3.36
C ASP A 81 -13.51 -13.61 -3.38
N GLY A 82 -14.50 -12.98 -2.74
CA GLY A 82 -15.87 -13.49 -2.60
C GLY A 82 -16.03 -14.63 -1.60
N SER A 83 -15.00 -14.97 -0.82
CA SER A 83 -15.12 -15.91 0.30
C SER A 83 -15.62 -15.22 1.57
N ALA A 84 -16.04 -16.00 2.57
CA ALA A 84 -16.41 -15.48 3.87
C ALA A 84 -15.20 -15.01 4.72
N THR A 85 -13.97 -15.26 4.25
CA THR A 85 -12.76 -14.80 4.95
C THR A 85 -12.55 -13.32 4.67
N THR A 86 -12.46 -12.52 5.73
CA THR A 86 -12.08 -11.11 5.61
C THR A 86 -10.64 -11.01 5.13
N GLN A 87 -10.40 -10.17 4.14
CA GLN A 87 -9.08 -9.81 3.66
C GLN A 87 -8.75 -8.37 4.01
N VAL A 88 -7.46 -8.11 4.15
CA VAL A 88 -6.90 -6.76 4.21
C VAL A 88 -5.99 -6.57 3.00
N ALA A 89 -6.31 -5.57 2.18
CA ALA A 89 -5.43 -5.05 1.16
C ALA A 89 -4.73 -3.81 1.72
N LEU A 90 -3.41 -3.71 1.59
CA LEU A 90 -2.65 -2.60 2.12
C LEU A 90 -1.48 -2.22 1.21
N VAL A 91 -1.00 -1.00 1.38
CA VAL A 91 0.18 -0.45 0.72
C VAL A 91 1.27 -0.10 1.72
N GLY A 92 2.51 -0.09 1.25
CA GLY A 92 3.64 0.33 2.06
C GLY A 92 4.91 0.49 1.26
N VAL A 93 5.99 0.80 1.97
CA VAL A 93 7.35 0.91 1.43
C VAL A 93 8.18 -0.28 1.90
N TYR A 94 9.03 -0.82 1.02
CA TYR A 94 9.99 -1.86 1.34
C TYR A 94 11.41 -1.40 1.05
N GLN A 95 12.36 -2.07 1.72
CA GLN A 95 13.77 -2.00 1.41
C GLN A 95 14.35 -3.42 1.36
N GLU A 96 14.98 -3.75 0.26
CA GLU A 96 15.76 -4.96 0.10
C GLU A 96 17.02 -4.93 0.97
N CYS A 97 17.58 -6.10 1.26
CA CYS A 97 18.85 -6.19 1.97
C CYS A 97 20.02 -5.58 1.18
N SER A 98 19.88 -5.42 -0.14
CA SER A 98 20.82 -4.70 -1.01
C SER A 98 20.73 -3.17 -0.87
N GLY A 99 19.69 -2.65 -0.20
CA GLY A 99 19.41 -1.22 -0.08
C GLY A 99 18.40 -0.68 -1.10
N GLN A 100 18.03 -1.45 -2.13
CA GLN A 100 16.99 -1.02 -3.08
C GLN A 100 15.66 -0.78 -2.36
N LYS A 101 15.04 0.38 -2.59
CA LYS A 101 13.72 0.74 -2.05
C LYS A 101 12.64 0.67 -3.12
N GLY A 102 11.40 0.54 -2.68
CA GLY A 102 10.23 0.64 -3.54
C GLY A 102 8.93 0.58 -2.75
N ARG A 103 7.81 0.55 -3.46
CA ARG A 103 6.49 0.40 -2.86
C ARG A 103 5.92 -0.99 -3.10
N PHE A 104 4.99 -1.41 -2.25
CA PHE A 104 4.32 -2.68 -2.40
C PHE A 104 2.81 -2.59 -2.16
N VAL A 105 2.10 -3.54 -2.75
CA VAL A 105 0.70 -3.87 -2.46
C VAL A 105 0.67 -5.29 -1.91
N LEU A 106 0.01 -5.48 -0.78
CA LEU A 106 -0.11 -6.76 -0.10
C LEU A 106 -1.58 -7.05 0.19
N ILE A 107 -2.05 -8.26 -0.15
CA ILE A 107 -3.34 -8.77 0.32
C ILE A 107 -3.08 -9.96 1.23
N ILE A 108 -3.69 -9.92 2.42
CA ILE A 108 -3.65 -11.01 3.39
C ILE A 108 -5.07 -11.43 3.78
N ASP A 109 -5.25 -12.72 4.04
CA ASP A 109 -6.41 -13.19 4.80
C ASP A 109 -6.19 -12.78 6.26
N GLN A 110 -7.18 -12.11 6.85
CA GLN A 110 -7.21 -11.84 8.27
C GLN A 110 -7.59 -13.13 9.01
N PRO A 111 -6.79 -13.58 9.99
CA PRO A 111 -7.10 -14.79 10.72
C PRO A 111 -8.41 -14.62 11.51
N ALA A 112 -9.26 -15.64 11.52
CA ALA A 112 -10.53 -15.63 12.25
C ALA A 112 -10.36 -15.65 13.79
N ASN A 113 -9.15 -15.94 14.28
CA ASN A 113 -8.79 -15.95 15.69
C ASN A 113 -7.44 -15.25 15.92
N ALA A 114 -7.24 -14.74 17.14
CA ALA A 114 -6.05 -13.97 17.50
C ALA A 114 -4.73 -14.77 17.40
N ASN A 115 -4.81 -16.11 17.44
CA ASN A 115 -3.66 -17.01 17.33
C ASN A 115 -3.44 -17.54 15.90
N GLY A 116 -4.30 -17.15 14.95
CA GLY A 116 -4.21 -17.60 13.57
C GLY A 116 -3.10 -16.87 12.83
N LYS A 117 -2.43 -17.56 11.89
CA LYS A 117 -1.43 -16.94 11.03
C LYS A 117 -2.12 -16.22 9.88
N ALA A 118 -1.78 -14.95 9.68
CA ALA A 118 -2.17 -14.23 8.48
C ALA A 118 -1.58 -14.94 7.25
N LYS A 119 -2.40 -15.12 6.20
CA LYS A 119 -2.00 -15.81 4.98
C LYS A 119 -1.87 -14.81 3.85
N ILE A 120 -0.69 -14.76 3.23
CA ILE A 120 -0.47 -13.92 2.05
C ILE A 120 -1.29 -14.48 0.87
N ARG A 121 -2.09 -13.62 0.26
CA ARG A 121 -2.89 -13.91 -0.92
C ARG A 121 -2.34 -13.25 -2.18
N PHE A 122 -1.65 -12.13 -2.02
CA PHE A 122 -1.05 -11.39 -3.12
C PHE A 122 0.08 -10.51 -2.61
N VAL A 123 1.16 -10.40 -3.39
CA VAL A 123 2.21 -9.40 -3.16
C VAL A 123 2.73 -8.88 -4.50
N SER A 124 2.59 -7.59 -4.73
CA SER A 124 3.24 -6.86 -5.82
C SER A 124 4.24 -5.88 -5.24
N ALA A 125 5.42 -5.79 -5.84
CA ALA A 125 6.50 -4.93 -5.42
C ALA A 125 7.03 -4.18 -6.64
N LEU A 126 7.13 -2.86 -6.54
CA LEU A 126 7.64 -2.00 -7.59
C LEU A 126 8.86 -1.24 -7.05
N PRO A 127 10.08 -1.52 -7.55
CA PRO A 127 11.23 -0.68 -7.29
C PRO A 127 11.00 0.72 -7.86
N THR A 128 11.08 1.75 -7.02
CA THR A 128 10.82 3.14 -7.42
C THR A 128 11.34 4.12 -6.38
N GLY A 129 11.75 5.31 -6.83
CA GLY A 129 12.02 6.46 -5.97
C GLY A 129 10.74 7.10 -5.41
N HIS A 130 9.63 7.01 -6.14
CA HIS A 130 8.32 7.55 -5.73
C HIS A 130 7.50 6.46 -5.06
N GLN A 131 7.68 6.32 -3.75
CA GLN A 131 7.18 5.17 -3.00
C GLN A 131 5.74 5.34 -2.49
N PHE A 132 5.16 6.53 -2.62
CA PHE A 132 3.77 6.75 -2.22
C PHE A 132 2.85 5.74 -2.93
N GLY A 133 1.87 5.27 -2.19
CA GLY A 133 0.84 4.37 -2.68
C GLY A 133 -0.41 4.53 -1.83
N VAL A 134 -1.56 4.38 -2.46
CA VAL A 134 -2.86 4.44 -1.79
C VAL A 134 -3.86 3.56 -2.52
N LEU A 135 -4.92 3.15 -1.84
CA LEU A 135 -5.95 2.26 -2.36
C LEU A 135 -7.32 2.96 -2.37
N SER A 136 -8.16 2.58 -3.33
CA SER A 136 -9.61 2.80 -3.23
C SER A 136 -10.39 1.54 -3.59
N GLN A 137 -11.61 1.47 -3.06
CA GLN A 137 -12.54 0.41 -3.37
C GLN A 137 -13.11 0.64 -4.77
N GLY A 138 -12.86 -0.30 -5.68
CA GLY A 138 -13.51 -0.35 -6.98
C GLY A 138 -14.83 -1.12 -6.94
N GLU A 139 -15.52 -1.14 -8.06
CA GLU A 139 -16.73 -1.94 -8.27
C GLU A 139 -16.41 -3.46 -8.20
N ASP A 140 -17.43 -4.29 -7.94
CA ASP A 140 -17.31 -5.75 -7.90
C ASP A 140 -16.19 -6.29 -6.99
N ASN A 141 -15.98 -5.66 -5.84
CA ASN A 141 -14.89 -5.97 -4.90
C ASN A 141 -13.47 -5.83 -5.51
N ALA A 142 -13.31 -5.09 -6.60
CA ALA A 142 -11.99 -4.75 -7.12
C ALA A 142 -11.28 -3.75 -6.19
N ILE A 143 -9.94 -3.75 -6.24
CA ILE A 143 -9.10 -2.82 -5.50
C ILE A 143 -8.35 -1.97 -6.52
N ALA A 144 -8.52 -0.66 -6.50
CA ALA A 144 -7.69 0.24 -7.30
C ALA A 144 -6.47 0.66 -6.48
N ALA A 145 -5.27 0.47 -7.03
CA ALA A 145 -4.02 0.92 -6.45
C ALA A 145 -3.49 2.13 -7.23
N TRP A 146 -3.20 3.19 -6.50
CA TRP A 146 -2.82 4.49 -7.05
C TRP A 146 -1.40 4.84 -6.63
N GLY A 147 -0.63 5.39 -7.56
CA GLY A 147 0.70 5.91 -7.29
C GLY A 147 0.74 7.37 -6.83
N CYS A 148 -0.39 8.08 -6.95
CA CYS A 148 -0.56 9.47 -6.54
C CYS A 148 -2.06 9.74 -6.30
N MET A 149 -2.42 10.83 -5.59
CA MET A 149 -3.82 11.10 -5.24
C MET A 149 -4.61 11.86 -6.31
N GLU A 150 -3.93 12.50 -7.27
CA GLU A 150 -4.53 13.43 -8.25
C GLU A 150 -4.25 13.02 -9.71
N CYS A 151 -3.78 11.79 -9.95
CA CYS A 151 -3.53 11.27 -11.29
C CYS A 151 -4.60 10.27 -11.68
N ASP A 152 -4.82 10.17 -12.99
CA ASP A 152 -5.71 9.17 -13.59
C ASP A 152 -5.05 7.78 -13.71
N ASP A 153 -3.75 7.67 -13.43
CA ASP A 153 -3.00 6.42 -13.50
C ASP A 153 -3.26 5.55 -12.25
N ARG A 154 -4.03 4.48 -12.47
CA ARG A 154 -4.37 3.49 -11.45
C ARG A 154 -4.25 2.08 -12.01
N SER A 155 -3.74 1.17 -11.20
CA SER A 155 -3.79 -0.26 -11.51
C SER A 155 -4.94 -0.91 -10.76
N VAL A 156 -5.79 -1.66 -11.47
CA VAL A 156 -6.92 -2.36 -10.85
C VAL A 156 -6.56 -3.81 -10.58
N LEU A 157 -6.73 -4.25 -9.33
CA LEU A 157 -6.49 -5.60 -8.86
C LEU A 157 -7.84 -6.29 -8.60
N LYS A 158 -8.05 -7.47 -9.18
CA LYS A 158 -9.29 -8.25 -9.00
C LYS A 158 -8.97 -9.73 -8.79
N TRP A 159 -9.88 -10.44 -8.13
CA TRP A 159 -9.80 -11.89 -7.99
C TRP A 159 -10.16 -12.58 -9.31
N ASP A 160 -9.19 -13.29 -9.89
CA ASP A 160 -9.42 -14.19 -11.02
C ASP A 160 -9.95 -15.53 -10.49
N ARG A 161 -11.27 -15.75 -10.64
CA ARG A 161 -11.94 -16.98 -10.20
C ARG A 161 -11.41 -18.23 -10.89
N LYS A 162 -10.96 -18.13 -12.15
CA LYS A 162 -10.45 -19.27 -12.92
C LYS A 162 -9.06 -19.67 -12.43
N LYS A 163 -8.18 -18.69 -12.20
CA LYS A 163 -6.82 -18.92 -11.70
C LYS A 163 -6.73 -19.05 -10.18
N ARG A 164 -7.81 -18.73 -9.46
CA ARG A 164 -7.88 -18.69 -7.99
C ARG A 164 -6.75 -17.85 -7.37
N LYS A 165 -6.52 -16.66 -7.94
CA LYS A 165 -5.54 -15.69 -7.42
C LYS A 165 -5.99 -14.26 -7.74
N PHE A 166 -5.44 -13.29 -7.01
CA PHE A 166 -5.51 -11.90 -7.43
C PHE A 166 -4.56 -11.68 -8.61
N ASP A 167 -4.99 -10.89 -9.58
CA ASP A 167 -4.20 -10.49 -10.74
C ASP A 167 -4.54 -9.05 -11.13
N TRP A 168 -3.56 -8.33 -11.64
CA TRP A 168 -3.81 -7.01 -12.21
C TRP A 168 -4.70 -7.16 -13.45
N LEU A 169 -5.79 -6.39 -13.51
CA LEU A 169 -6.55 -6.26 -14.75
C LEU A 169 -5.65 -5.60 -15.78
N ARG A 170 -5.57 -6.20 -16.97
CA ARG A 170 -5.03 -5.49 -18.12
C ARG A 170 -6.04 -4.43 -18.50
N GLU A 171 -5.58 -3.21 -18.73
CA GLU A 171 -6.37 -2.25 -19.49
C GLU A 171 -6.72 -2.91 -20.83
N PRO A 172 -7.96 -2.76 -21.33
CA PRO A 172 -8.24 -3.16 -22.69
C PRO A 172 -7.24 -2.43 -23.60
N ASP A 173 -6.54 -3.16 -24.45
CA ASP A 173 -5.74 -2.54 -25.50
C ASP A 173 -6.71 -1.64 -26.31
N ASP A 174 -6.47 -0.33 -26.32
CA ASP A 174 -7.20 0.57 -27.21
C ASP A 174 -6.89 0.13 -28.65
N GLU A 175 -7.82 -0.62 -29.27
CA GLU A 175 -7.79 -0.97 -30.71
C GLU A 175 -8.11 0.23 -31.60
#